data_AF-G2ZTX2-F1
#
_entry.id   AF-G2ZTX2-F1
#
_cell.length_a   1.000
_cell.length_b   1.000
_cell.length_c   1.000
_cell.angle_alpha   90.00
_cell.angle_beta   90.00
_cell.angle_gamma   90.00
#
_symmetry.space_group_name_H-M   'P 1'
#
loop_
_entity.id
_entity.type
_entity.pdbx_description
1 polymer ?
#
loop_
_entity_poly.entity_id
_entity_poly.type
_entity_poly.pdbx_seq_one_letter_code
_entity_poly.pdbx_strand_id
1 'polypeptide(L)'
;MPGRCDFIGCNDSYGYGSTDSLPAGVARNYVAPHVKSDGLIMSPTDVFNHDKLYPTEAIRPGLDQVFKTLGIGTAASTNRDQASIADLGWRSYRLKGSQVEYTNAMGRKTVLGNSITEAGFMNNSSCITCHARAGIHIKSDGGSDFFRLSIFNKDQSDYGYALSYHGIPNPSWFHNDNSKGMLDVLQTDFVWGFFNAKPVVAPTARDGGRGAP
;
A
#
# COMPACT_ATOMS: atom_id res chain seq x y z
N MET A 1 -2.61 17.66 -2.89
CA MET A 1 -3.03 16.40 -3.53
C MET A 1 -3.84 15.68 -2.48
N PRO A 2 -5.06 15.26 -2.80
CA PRO A 2 -5.93 14.64 -1.82
C PRO A 2 -5.31 13.37 -1.27
N GLY A 3 -5.31 13.27 0.05
CA GLY A 3 -4.82 12.11 0.77
C GLY A 3 -5.90 11.05 0.90
N ARG A 4 -5.54 9.87 1.42
CA ARG A 4 -6.49 8.79 1.75
C ARG A 4 -7.73 9.28 2.51
N CYS A 5 -7.53 10.13 3.52
CA CYS A 5 -8.63 10.58 4.38
C CYS A 5 -9.72 11.28 3.57
N ASP A 6 -9.38 11.87 2.43
CA ASP A 6 -10.30 12.57 1.53
C ASP A 6 -11.27 11.66 0.77
N PHE A 7 -10.96 10.35 0.65
CA PHE A 7 -11.77 9.41 -0.15
C PHE A 7 -12.42 8.30 0.67
N ILE A 8 -11.69 7.72 1.61
CA ILE A 8 -12.14 6.53 2.35
C ILE A 8 -12.08 6.73 3.86
N GLY A 9 -11.80 7.97 4.31
CA GLY A 9 -11.48 8.28 5.69
C GLY A 9 -10.15 7.64 6.14
N CYS A 10 -9.76 7.96 7.37
CA CYS A 10 -8.56 7.44 7.99
C CYS A 10 -8.92 6.60 9.21
N ASN A 11 -8.28 5.44 9.35
CA ASN A 11 -8.54 4.52 10.45
C ASN A 11 -7.20 3.99 10.94
N ASP A 12 -6.83 4.33 12.17
CA ASP A 12 -5.64 3.80 12.85
C ASP A 12 -6.07 2.90 14.01
N SER A 13 -6.11 1.57 13.79
CA SER A 13 -6.46 0.58 14.82
C SER A 13 -5.71 0.77 16.14
N TYR A 14 -4.47 1.28 16.09
CA TYR A 14 -3.64 1.47 17.26
C TYR A 14 -2.62 2.60 17.05
N GLY A 15 -2.90 3.77 17.63
CA GLY A 15 -1.87 4.80 17.72
C GLY A 15 -2.41 6.17 18.03
N TYR A 16 -3.52 6.53 17.40
CA TYR A 16 -4.08 7.88 17.47
C TYR A 16 -5.59 7.87 17.72
N GLY A 17 -6.09 8.92 18.38
CA GLY A 17 -7.51 9.13 18.63
C GLY A 17 -8.08 10.21 17.73
N SER A 18 -9.16 9.88 17.01
CA SER A 18 -9.90 10.85 16.21
C SER A 18 -10.65 11.82 17.11
N THR A 19 -10.75 13.07 16.65
CA THR A 19 -11.56 14.12 17.27
C THR A 19 -13.03 14.09 16.84
N ASP A 20 -13.38 13.20 15.91
CA ASP A 20 -14.73 13.13 15.35
C ASP A 20 -15.75 12.60 16.37
N SER A 21 -16.98 13.07 16.26
CA SER A 21 -18.10 12.55 17.04
C SER A 21 -18.52 11.21 16.47
N LEU A 22 -18.18 10.13 17.19
CA LEU A 22 -18.47 8.75 16.78
C LEU A 22 -19.52 8.11 17.68
N PRO A 23 -20.38 7.20 17.15
CA PRO A 23 -21.35 6.48 17.96
C PRO A 23 -20.74 5.71 19.13
N ALA A 24 -21.53 5.45 20.17
CA ALA A 24 -21.08 4.60 21.27
C ALA A 24 -20.74 3.18 20.77
N GLY A 25 -19.64 2.61 21.27
CA GLY A 25 -19.23 1.25 20.95
C GLY A 25 -18.46 1.07 19.63
N VAL A 26 -18.23 2.14 18.86
CA VAL A 26 -17.34 2.07 17.69
C VAL A 26 -15.89 2.44 18.04
N ALA A 27 -14.96 2.06 17.18
CA ALA A 27 -13.55 2.38 17.36
C ALA A 27 -13.31 3.90 17.22
N ARG A 28 -12.61 4.50 18.19
CA ARG A 28 -12.36 5.96 18.31
C ARG A 28 -11.22 6.49 17.43
N ASN A 29 -10.97 5.83 16.32
CA ASN A 29 -9.79 6.01 15.48
C ASN A 29 -10.16 6.27 14.02
N TYR A 30 -11.45 6.43 13.75
CA TYR A 30 -11.95 6.79 12.44
C TYR A 30 -12.02 8.31 12.31
N VAL A 31 -11.33 8.84 11.31
CA VAL A 31 -11.45 10.22 10.84
C VAL A 31 -12.25 10.17 9.54
N ALA A 32 -13.41 10.80 9.55
CA ALA A 32 -14.29 10.88 8.39
C ALA A 32 -13.68 11.79 7.30
N PRO A 33 -13.92 11.50 6.01
CA PRO A 33 -13.61 12.44 4.95
C PRO A 33 -14.39 13.73 5.14
N HIS A 34 -13.77 14.87 4.81
CA HIS A 34 -14.52 16.11 4.70
C HIS A 34 -15.50 16.01 3.54
N VAL A 35 -16.74 16.45 3.75
CA VAL A 35 -17.78 16.51 2.71
C VAL A 35 -18.36 17.92 2.61
N LYS A 36 -18.97 18.23 1.47
CA LYS A 36 -19.73 19.47 1.22
C LYS A 36 -20.92 19.15 0.33
N SER A 37 -21.96 19.98 0.39
CA SER A 37 -23.07 19.86 -0.55
C SER A 37 -22.66 20.36 -1.95
N ASP A 38 -23.07 19.65 -3.00
CA ASP A 38 -23.00 20.08 -4.40
C ASP A 38 -24.28 20.78 -4.90
N GLY A 39 -25.32 20.83 -4.05
CA GLY A 39 -26.59 21.47 -4.36
C GLY A 39 -27.51 20.71 -5.32
N LEU A 40 -27.21 19.44 -5.65
CA LEU A 40 -28.05 18.64 -6.53
C LEU A 40 -29.30 18.11 -5.80
N ILE A 41 -30.46 18.21 -6.44
CA ILE A 41 -31.76 17.93 -5.81
C ILE A 41 -32.19 16.45 -5.84
N MET A 42 -31.51 15.61 -6.63
CA MET A 42 -31.92 14.22 -6.91
C MET A 42 -30.92 13.14 -6.46
N SER A 43 -29.89 13.52 -5.71
CA SER A 43 -28.81 12.63 -5.25
C SER A 43 -28.46 13.00 -3.79
N PRO A 44 -27.80 12.11 -3.02
CA PRO A 44 -27.01 12.59 -1.89
C PRO A 44 -26.17 13.77 -2.36
N THR A 45 -26.37 14.93 -1.73
CA THR A 45 -25.68 16.16 -2.14
C THR A 45 -24.26 16.21 -1.64
N ASP A 46 -23.92 15.32 -0.70
CA ASP A 46 -22.61 15.29 -0.06
C ASP A 46 -21.56 14.72 -1.02
N VAL A 47 -20.71 15.60 -1.51
CA VAL A 47 -19.51 15.27 -2.26
C VAL A 47 -18.27 15.48 -1.39
N PHE A 48 -17.22 14.73 -1.65
CA PHE A 48 -15.96 14.89 -0.93
C PHE A 48 -15.38 16.29 -1.11
N ASN A 49 -14.91 16.87 -0.01
CA ASN A 49 -14.26 18.17 0.06
C ASN A 49 -12.76 17.99 0.25
N HIS A 50 -12.12 17.62 -0.85
CA HIS A 50 -10.70 17.28 -0.94
C HIS A 50 -9.75 18.42 -0.53
N ASP A 51 -8.50 18.05 -0.21
CA ASP A 51 -7.40 18.98 0.13
C ASP A 51 -7.68 19.86 1.37
N LYS A 52 -8.60 19.41 2.25
CA LYS A 52 -8.85 20.06 3.54
C LYS A 52 -7.89 19.53 4.60
N LEU A 53 -7.50 20.41 5.52
CA LEU A 53 -6.67 20.02 6.66
C LEU A 53 -7.49 19.18 7.63
N TYR A 54 -6.90 18.09 8.10
CA TYR A 54 -7.43 17.29 9.19
C TYR A 54 -6.79 17.74 10.51
N PRO A 55 -7.55 17.78 11.62
CA PRO A 55 -7.00 18.13 12.93
C PRO A 55 -5.85 17.23 13.34
N THR A 56 -4.88 17.79 14.07
CA THR A 56 -3.80 17.00 14.66
C THR A 56 -4.36 16.09 15.76
N GLU A 57 -4.34 14.79 15.52
CA GLU A 57 -4.71 13.79 16.52
C GLU A 57 -3.59 13.56 17.55
N ALA A 58 -3.96 13.23 18.79
CA ALA A 58 -3.02 12.89 19.85
C ALA A 58 -2.69 11.40 19.87
N ILE A 59 -1.43 11.09 20.19
CA ILE A 59 -0.97 9.71 20.40
C ILE A 59 -1.70 9.12 21.62
N ARG A 60 -2.18 7.89 21.49
CA ARG A 60 -2.84 7.18 22.60
C ARG A 60 -1.80 6.72 23.64
N PRO A 61 -2.17 6.66 24.93
CA PRO A 61 -1.25 6.20 25.99
C PRO A 61 -0.58 4.86 25.72
N GLY A 62 -1.30 3.91 25.09
CA GLY A 62 -0.74 2.60 24.75
C GLY A 62 0.42 2.69 23.75
N LEU A 63 0.25 3.39 22.63
CA LEU A 63 1.33 3.54 21.64
C LEU A 63 2.47 4.39 22.19
N ASP A 64 2.13 5.46 22.93
CA ASP A 64 3.12 6.29 23.62
C ASP A 64 4.01 5.44 24.55
N GLN A 65 3.40 4.52 25.31
CA GLN A 65 4.12 3.60 26.17
C GLN A 65 5.01 2.64 25.38
N VAL A 66 4.53 2.07 24.28
CA VAL A 66 5.34 1.19 23.42
C VAL A 66 6.56 1.93 22.89
N PHE A 67 6.39 3.15 22.38
CA PHE A 67 7.50 3.97 21.90
C PHE A 67 8.50 4.29 23.01
N LYS A 68 8.02 4.69 24.20
CA LYS A 68 8.88 4.93 25.37
C LYS A 68 9.67 3.68 25.78
N THR A 69 9.01 2.53 25.88
CA THR A 69 9.65 1.26 26.29
C THR A 69 10.71 0.81 25.29
N LEU A 70 10.48 1.02 23.99
CA LEU A 70 11.42 0.65 22.93
C LEU A 70 12.49 1.73 22.65
N GLY A 71 12.45 2.87 23.35
CA GLY A 71 13.36 3.99 23.11
C GLY A 71 13.15 4.68 21.76
N ILE A 72 11.96 4.56 21.17
CA ILE A 72 11.60 5.14 19.87
C ILE A 72 11.15 6.59 20.06
N GLY A 73 11.79 7.52 19.35
CA GLY A 73 11.38 8.92 19.34
C GLY A 73 11.46 9.61 20.70
N THR A 74 12.55 9.40 21.43
CA THR A 74 12.79 9.96 22.77
C THR A 74 13.66 11.23 22.77
N ALA A 75 14.33 11.55 21.66
CA ALA A 75 15.27 12.67 21.54
C ALA A 75 15.20 13.37 20.18
N ALA A 76 15.62 14.63 20.13
CA ALA A 76 15.75 15.34 18.86
C ALA A 76 16.76 14.63 17.93
N SER A 77 16.47 14.62 16.63
CA SER A 77 17.38 14.04 15.66
C SER A 77 18.71 14.79 15.65
N THR A 78 19.81 14.04 15.71
CA THR A 78 21.18 14.56 15.72
C THR A 78 21.88 14.41 14.37
N ASN A 79 21.31 13.62 13.45
CA ASN A 79 21.87 13.34 12.13
C ASN A 79 20.77 13.47 11.06
N ARG A 80 21.01 14.35 10.07
CA ARG A 80 20.04 14.63 9.00
C ARG A 80 19.95 13.52 7.94
N ASP A 81 20.99 12.71 7.80
CA ASP A 81 21.10 11.70 6.73
C ASP A 81 20.80 10.28 7.24
N GLN A 82 20.92 10.06 8.54
CA GLN A 82 20.67 8.76 9.16
C GLN A 82 19.86 8.92 10.45
N ALA A 83 18.57 8.60 10.37
CA ALA A 83 17.70 8.63 11.54
C ALA A 83 18.13 7.57 12.57
N SER A 84 18.30 7.99 13.82
CA SER A 84 18.48 7.07 14.95
C SER A 84 17.13 6.59 15.46
N ILE A 85 17.07 5.46 16.19
CA ILE A 85 15.81 5.00 16.82
C ILE A 85 15.22 6.06 17.77
N ALA A 86 16.07 6.86 18.41
CA ALA A 86 15.65 7.88 19.35
C ALA A 86 15.02 9.11 18.68
N ASP A 87 15.10 9.26 17.36
CA ASP A 87 14.67 10.48 16.67
C ASP A 87 13.17 10.73 16.80
N LEU A 88 12.79 11.90 17.33
CA LEU A 88 11.39 12.32 17.52
C LEU A 88 10.52 12.17 16.26
N GLY A 89 11.12 12.20 15.06
CA GLY A 89 10.43 11.98 13.80
C GLY A 89 9.67 10.65 13.74
N TRP A 90 10.13 9.60 14.43
CA TRP A 90 9.41 8.32 14.49
C TRP A 90 8.02 8.43 15.08
N ARG A 91 7.78 9.41 15.96
CA ARG A 91 6.47 9.63 16.57
C ARG A 91 5.43 10.15 15.59
N SER A 92 5.85 10.68 14.43
CA SER A 92 4.97 11.13 13.36
C SER A 92 4.45 9.99 12.48
N TYR A 93 5.04 8.79 12.57
CA TYR A 93 4.60 7.64 11.78
C TYR A 93 3.39 6.97 12.44
N ARG A 94 2.39 6.65 11.62
CA ARG A 94 1.14 6.02 12.04
C ARG A 94 0.91 4.76 11.23
N LEU A 95 0.37 3.73 11.88
CA LEU A 95 -0.09 2.55 11.15
C LEU A 95 -1.32 2.93 10.34
N LYS A 96 -1.22 2.91 9.01
CA LYS A 96 -2.35 3.20 8.12
C LYS A 96 -3.42 2.11 8.14
N GLY A 97 -3.03 0.89 8.49
CA GLY A 97 -3.88 -0.30 8.63
C GLY A 97 -3.11 -1.56 8.24
N SER A 98 -3.71 -2.71 8.51
CA SER A 98 -3.22 -4.02 8.07
C SER A 98 -4.31 -4.70 7.26
N GLN A 99 -3.98 -5.15 6.06
CA GLN A 99 -4.90 -5.91 5.21
C GLN A 99 -4.55 -7.39 5.32
N VAL A 100 -5.49 -8.18 5.83
CA VAL A 100 -5.32 -9.62 6.04
C VAL A 100 -6.30 -10.46 5.23
N GLU A 101 -7.33 -9.82 4.66
CA GLU A 101 -8.34 -10.47 3.83
C GLU A 101 -8.49 -9.71 2.51
N TYR A 102 -8.82 -10.41 1.43
CA TYR A 102 -9.13 -9.80 0.12
C TYR A 102 -10.54 -9.23 0.04
N THR A 103 -11.46 -9.74 0.88
CA THR A 103 -12.87 -9.38 0.91
C THR A 103 -13.36 -9.29 2.35
N ASN A 104 -14.39 -8.49 2.59
CA ASN A 104 -15.10 -8.48 3.87
C ASN A 104 -16.20 -9.55 3.92
N ALA A 105 -16.91 -9.65 5.05
CA ALA A 105 -17.97 -10.63 5.27
C ALA A 105 -19.16 -10.55 4.28
N MET A 106 -19.28 -9.46 3.52
CA MET A 106 -20.31 -9.28 2.47
C MET A 106 -19.75 -9.56 1.07
N GLY A 107 -18.52 -10.06 0.94
CA GLY A 107 -17.86 -10.30 -0.35
C GLY A 107 -17.36 -9.03 -1.05
N ARG A 108 -17.42 -7.85 -0.40
CA ARG A 108 -16.85 -6.63 -0.95
C ARG A 108 -15.34 -6.67 -0.82
N LYS A 109 -14.63 -6.34 -1.90
CA LYS A 109 -13.16 -6.24 -1.89
C LYS A 109 -12.71 -5.27 -0.79
N THR A 110 -11.69 -5.66 -0.04
CA THR A 110 -11.07 -4.76 0.94
C THR A 110 -10.02 -3.90 0.23
N VAL A 111 -9.94 -2.63 0.62
CA VAL A 111 -8.93 -1.70 0.14
C VAL A 111 -8.17 -1.12 1.33
N LEU A 112 -6.87 -0.93 1.17
CA LEU A 112 -5.99 -0.31 2.15
C LEU A 112 -5.02 0.61 1.41
N GLY A 113 -5.16 1.92 1.65
CA GLY A 113 -4.32 2.94 1.01
C GLY A 113 -2.82 2.71 1.24
N ASN A 114 -2.03 2.75 0.16
CA ASN A 114 -0.58 2.57 0.17
C ASN A 114 0.18 3.91 0.20
N SER A 115 1.17 4.10 1.07
CA SER A 115 2.00 5.31 1.14
C SER A 115 3.07 5.46 0.05
N ILE A 116 3.42 4.40 -0.69
CA ILE A 116 4.60 4.40 -1.56
C ILE A 116 4.36 5.15 -2.89
N THR A 117 3.11 5.39 -3.30
CA THR A 117 2.77 6.19 -4.50
C THR A 117 1.37 6.77 -4.35
N GLU A 118 1.26 8.00 -3.86
CA GLU A 118 -0.03 8.67 -3.62
C GLU A 118 -0.84 8.97 -4.90
N ALA A 119 -0.21 8.83 -6.07
CA ALA A 119 -0.87 8.89 -7.38
C ALA A 119 -1.50 7.52 -7.76
N GLY A 120 -2.82 7.39 -7.62
CA GLY A 120 -3.59 6.24 -8.12
C GLY A 120 -3.83 5.09 -7.12
N PHE A 121 -3.11 5.06 -5.99
CA PHE A 121 -3.29 4.01 -4.97
C PHE A 121 -4.21 4.40 -3.82
N MET A 122 -4.58 5.68 -3.64
CA MET A 122 -5.24 6.13 -2.40
C MET A 122 -6.62 5.50 -2.15
N ASN A 123 -7.41 5.32 -3.20
CA ASN A 123 -8.80 4.88 -3.10
C ASN A 123 -9.04 3.42 -3.51
N ASN A 124 -8.03 2.73 -4.07
CA ASN A 124 -8.24 1.42 -4.70
C ASN A 124 -7.09 0.41 -4.52
N SER A 125 -6.18 0.65 -3.57
CA SER A 125 -5.03 -0.24 -3.36
C SER A 125 -5.31 -1.40 -2.43
N SER A 126 -4.62 -2.51 -2.70
CA SER A 126 -4.53 -3.66 -1.81
C SER A 126 -3.08 -4.15 -1.77
N CYS A 127 -2.47 -4.08 -0.60
CA CYS A 127 -1.11 -4.55 -0.39
C CYS A 127 -1.01 -6.04 -0.71
N ILE A 128 -1.90 -6.85 -0.13
CA ILE A 128 -1.87 -8.31 -0.32
C ILE A 128 -2.18 -8.72 -1.76
N THR A 129 -3.01 -7.97 -2.50
CA THR A 129 -3.24 -8.24 -3.94
C THR A 129 -2.01 -7.88 -4.76
N CYS A 130 -1.35 -6.76 -4.45
CA CYS A 130 -0.10 -6.37 -5.11
C CYS A 130 1.00 -7.43 -4.87
N HIS A 131 1.16 -7.89 -3.63
CA HIS A 131 2.10 -8.95 -3.29
C HIS A 131 1.73 -10.30 -3.93
N ALA A 132 0.45 -10.65 -4.01
CA ALA A 132 0.02 -11.85 -4.70
C ALA A 132 0.37 -11.84 -6.20
N ARG A 133 0.54 -10.67 -6.82
CA ARG A 133 0.93 -10.57 -8.24
C ARG A 133 2.45 -10.57 -8.43
N ALA A 134 3.23 -10.48 -7.36
CA ALA A 134 4.67 -10.55 -7.44
C ALA A 134 5.09 -11.94 -7.92
N GLY A 135 5.88 -11.99 -8.98
CA GLY A 135 6.30 -13.24 -9.58
C GLY A 135 7.32 -13.06 -10.68
N ILE A 136 7.79 -14.18 -11.19
CA ILE A 136 8.84 -14.24 -12.20
C ILE A 136 8.32 -15.00 -13.40
N HIS A 137 8.43 -14.37 -14.57
CA HIS A 137 8.29 -15.01 -15.87
C HIS A 137 9.66 -15.17 -16.52
N ILE A 138 9.90 -16.31 -17.18
CA ILE A 138 11.11 -16.53 -17.97
C ILE A 138 10.73 -16.41 -19.44
N LYS A 139 11.28 -15.41 -20.10
CA LYS A 139 11.10 -15.18 -21.54
C LYS A 139 11.80 -16.28 -22.34
N SER A 140 11.41 -16.44 -23.60
CA SER A 140 12.02 -17.41 -24.51
C SER A 140 13.52 -17.19 -24.74
N ASP A 141 14.02 -15.97 -24.54
CA ASP A 141 15.45 -15.61 -24.63
C ASP A 141 16.24 -15.92 -23.35
N GLY A 142 15.62 -16.53 -22.35
CA GLY A 142 16.22 -16.84 -21.05
C GLY A 142 16.27 -15.66 -20.08
N GLY A 143 15.81 -14.47 -20.47
CA GLY A 143 15.69 -13.32 -19.58
C GLY A 143 14.50 -13.41 -18.63
N SER A 144 14.61 -12.78 -17.45
CA SER A 144 13.51 -12.71 -16.48
C SER A 144 12.65 -11.45 -16.67
N ASP A 145 11.34 -11.59 -16.52
CA ASP A 145 10.37 -10.50 -16.46
C ASP A 145 9.65 -10.55 -15.10
N PHE A 146 9.91 -9.53 -14.29
CA PHE A 146 9.35 -9.36 -12.94
C PHE A 146 8.03 -8.57 -12.94
N PHE A 147 7.60 -8.05 -14.10
CA PHE A 147 6.40 -7.25 -14.27
C PHE A 147 5.40 -7.88 -15.24
N ARG A 148 5.59 -9.16 -15.60
CA ARG A 148 4.66 -9.94 -16.41
C ARG A 148 3.21 -9.79 -15.93
N LEU A 149 3.02 -9.77 -14.60
CA LEU A 149 1.79 -9.35 -13.95
C LEU A 149 1.91 -7.89 -13.47
N SER A 150 1.46 -6.95 -14.30
CA SER A 150 1.43 -5.51 -13.94
C SER A 150 0.72 -5.26 -12.59
N ILE A 151 1.22 -4.32 -11.80
CA ILE A 151 0.56 -3.87 -10.56
C ILE A 151 -0.72 -3.08 -10.87
N PHE A 152 -0.71 -2.36 -12.00
CA PHE A 152 -1.84 -1.56 -12.47
C PHE A 152 -2.71 -2.32 -13.46
N ASN A 153 -4.02 -2.14 -13.34
CA ASN A 153 -4.99 -2.56 -14.34
C ASN A 153 -5.13 -1.48 -15.43
N LYS A 154 -6.10 -1.69 -16.34
CA LYS A 154 -6.36 -0.75 -17.45
C LYS A 154 -7.34 0.36 -17.08
N ASP A 155 -7.91 0.33 -15.88
CA ASP A 155 -8.87 1.31 -15.41
C ASP A 155 -8.13 2.54 -14.87
N GLN A 156 -8.78 3.70 -14.97
CA GLN A 156 -8.27 4.95 -14.45
C GLN A 156 -9.19 5.50 -13.34
N SER A 157 -8.60 6.20 -12.38
CA SER A 157 -9.34 6.98 -11.41
C SER A 157 -9.95 8.22 -12.07
N ASP A 158 -10.85 8.89 -11.36
CA ASP A 158 -11.41 10.19 -11.77
C ASP A 158 -10.34 11.30 -11.94
N TYR A 159 -9.12 11.05 -11.47
CA TYR A 159 -7.95 11.93 -11.63
C TYR A 159 -7.03 11.51 -12.80
N GLY A 160 -7.39 10.46 -13.55
CA GLY A 160 -6.60 9.94 -14.66
C GLY A 160 -5.43 9.04 -14.27
N TYR A 161 -5.33 8.63 -13.00
CA TYR A 161 -4.28 7.70 -12.56
C TYR A 161 -4.70 6.25 -12.78
N ALA A 162 -3.76 5.40 -13.22
CA ALA A 162 -4.00 3.97 -13.33
C ALA A 162 -4.33 3.36 -11.96
N LEU A 163 -5.34 2.49 -11.91
CA LEU A 163 -5.76 1.83 -10.70
C LEU A 163 -4.97 0.53 -10.48
N SER A 164 -4.66 0.19 -9.23
CA SER A 164 -4.05 -1.09 -8.91
C SER A 164 -5.05 -2.24 -8.92
N TYR A 165 -4.59 -3.45 -9.22
CA TYR A 165 -5.37 -4.65 -8.94
C TYR A 165 -5.67 -4.77 -7.44
N HIS A 166 -6.91 -5.13 -7.12
CA HIS A 166 -7.42 -5.29 -5.76
C HIS A 166 -8.48 -6.39 -5.72
N GLY A 167 -8.50 -7.14 -4.62
CA GLY A 167 -9.39 -8.28 -4.40
C GLY A 167 -8.70 -9.62 -4.61
N ILE A 168 -9.50 -10.68 -4.68
CA ILE A 168 -9.01 -12.07 -4.72
C ILE A 168 -8.13 -12.27 -5.97
N PRO A 169 -6.92 -12.85 -5.84
CA PRO A 169 -6.08 -13.18 -6.99
C PRO A 169 -6.79 -14.13 -7.94
N ASN A 170 -6.71 -13.87 -9.25
CA ASN A 170 -7.24 -14.80 -10.24
C ASN A 170 -6.18 -15.88 -10.54
N PRO A 171 -6.46 -17.18 -10.29
CA PRO A 171 -5.52 -18.25 -10.58
C PRO A 171 -5.09 -18.31 -12.06
N SER A 172 -5.94 -17.87 -12.98
CA SER A 172 -5.62 -17.84 -14.41
C SER A 172 -4.55 -16.83 -14.80
N TRP A 173 -4.10 -15.97 -13.87
CA TRP A 173 -2.96 -15.08 -14.11
C TRP A 173 -1.62 -15.82 -14.15
N PHE A 174 -1.52 -16.96 -13.48
CA PHE A 174 -0.25 -17.67 -13.29
C PHE A 174 -0.04 -18.78 -14.32
N HIS A 175 -1.08 -19.14 -15.06
CA HIS A 175 -1.06 -20.21 -16.06
C HIS A 175 -1.51 -19.65 -17.40
N ASN A 176 -0.89 -20.11 -18.48
CA ASN A 176 -1.43 -19.87 -19.81
C ASN A 176 -2.63 -20.80 -20.07
N ASP A 177 -3.61 -20.28 -20.82
CA ASP A 177 -4.84 -21.01 -21.16
C ASP A 177 -4.65 -21.91 -22.39
N ASN A 178 -3.44 -22.47 -22.55
CA ASN A 178 -3.21 -23.50 -23.55
C ASN A 178 -3.78 -24.84 -23.06
N SER A 179 -3.88 -25.84 -23.95
CA SER A 179 -4.45 -27.16 -23.63
C SER A 179 -3.74 -27.93 -22.50
N LYS A 180 -2.64 -27.41 -21.95
CA LYS A 180 -1.83 -28.05 -20.90
C LYS A 180 -1.77 -27.25 -19.59
N GLY A 181 -2.29 -26.02 -19.54
CA GLY A 181 -2.27 -25.17 -18.33
C GLY A 181 -0.86 -24.87 -17.81
N MET A 182 0.09 -24.59 -18.71
CA MET A 182 1.49 -24.41 -18.34
C MET A 182 1.69 -23.14 -17.51
N LEU A 183 2.51 -23.23 -16.47
CA LEU A 183 2.88 -22.09 -15.62
C LEU A 183 3.51 -20.98 -16.49
N ASP A 184 2.91 -19.79 -16.48
CA ASP A 184 3.44 -18.57 -17.13
C ASP A 184 4.22 -17.72 -16.13
N VAL A 185 3.74 -17.64 -14.88
CA VAL A 185 4.32 -16.80 -13.83
C VAL A 185 4.44 -17.60 -12.54
N LEU A 186 5.68 -17.77 -12.06
CA LEU A 186 5.93 -18.31 -10.73
C LEU A 186 5.73 -17.21 -9.69
N GLN A 187 4.70 -17.33 -8.85
CA GLN A 187 4.44 -16.40 -7.75
C GLN A 187 5.58 -16.46 -6.72
N THR A 188 5.99 -15.30 -6.22
CA THR A 188 7.03 -15.16 -5.20
C THR A 188 6.68 -14.01 -4.25
N ASP A 189 6.94 -14.14 -2.96
CA ASP A 189 6.47 -13.15 -1.98
C ASP A 189 7.22 -11.80 -2.04
N PHE A 190 8.48 -11.79 -2.47
CA PHE A 190 9.41 -10.66 -2.29
C PHE A 190 10.20 -10.26 -3.54
N VAL A 191 9.66 -10.43 -4.75
CA VAL A 191 10.36 -10.01 -5.98
C VAL A 191 10.76 -8.54 -5.98
N TRP A 192 9.92 -7.68 -5.37
CA TRP A 192 10.12 -6.24 -5.32
C TRP A 192 11.36 -5.80 -4.53
N GLY A 193 11.79 -6.59 -3.54
CA GLY A 193 12.98 -6.28 -2.71
C GLY A 193 14.30 -6.46 -3.46
N PHE A 194 14.32 -7.30 -4.52
CA PHE A 194 15.54 -7.57 -5.30
C PHE A 194 15.93 -6.41 -6.22
N PHE A 195 15.02 -5.49 -6.55
CA PHE A 195 15.32 -4.39 -7.47
C PHE A 195 16.39 -3.43 -6.96
N ASN A 196 16.53 -3.31 -5.64
CA ASN A 196 17.55 -2.48 -5.00
C ASN A 196 18.66 -3.29 -4.34
N ALA A 197 18.61 -4.62 -4.47
CA ALA A 197 19.63 -5.49 -3.90
C ALA A 197 20.95 -5.28 -4.66
N LYS A 198 21.99 -4.89 -3.94
CA LYS A 198 23.35 -4.87 -4.48
C LYS A 198 24.00 -6.24 -4.23
N PRO A 199 24.76 -6.77 -5.19
CA PRO A 199 25.54 -7.99 -4.96
C PRO A 199 26.44 -7.80 -3.75
N VAL A 200 26.43 -8.77 -2.82
CA VAL A 200 27.38 -8.80 -1.69
C VAL A 200 28.80 -9.08 -2.18
N VAL A 201 28.92 -9.76 -3.33
CA VAL A 201 30.17 -10.03 -4.04
C VAL A 201 29.98 -9.65 -5.50
N ALA A 202 30.94 -8.92 -6.08
CA ALA A 202 30.89 -8.58 -7.50
C ALA A 202 30.78 -9.86 -8.34
N PRO A 203 29.98 -9.88 -9.44
CA PRO A 203 29.94 -11.02 -10.33
C PRO A 203 31.37 -11.34 -10.77
N THR A 204 31.84 -12.55 -10.51
CA THR A 204 33.08 -13.04 -11.10
C THR A 204 32.90 -12.97 -12.61
N ALA A 205 33.87 -12.34 -13.30
CA ALA A 205 33.89 -12.34 -14.75
C ALA A 205 33.71 -13.79 -15.22
N ARG A 206 32.69 -14.02 -16.05
CA ARG A 206 32.51 -15.35 -16.65
C ARG A 206 33.76 -15.65 -17.46
N ASP A 207 34.53 -16.65 -17.02
CA ASP A 207 35.60 -17.20 -17.85
C ASP A 207 35.02 -17.61 -19.19
N GLY A 208 35.72 -17.19 -20.25
CA GLY A 208 35.27 -17.24 -21.63
C GLY A 208 34.71 -18.61 -22.04
N GLY A 209 33.39 -18.68 -22.13
CA GLY A 209 32.66 -19.78 -22.75
C GLY A 209 32.07 -19.28 -24.07
N ARG A 210 32.75 -19.64 -25.16
CA ARG A 210 32.34 -19.46 -26.56
C ARG A 210 30.83 -19.41 -26.76
N GLY A 211 30.38 -18.36 -27.42
CA GLY A 211 29.07 -18.39 -28.07
C GLY A 211 29.01 -19.49 -29.11
N ALA A 212 27.82 -20.07 -29.26
CA ALA A 212 27.18 -20.51 -30.52
C ALA A 212 26.12 -21.59 -30.21
N PRO A 213 25.11 -21.79 -31.07
CA PRO A 213 24.66 -20.98 -32.21
C PRO A 213 23.37 -20.19 -31.95
#